data_AF-A0A3R5WG13-F1
#
_entry.id   AF-A0A3R5WG13-F1
#
_cell.length_a   1.000
_cell.length_b   1.000
_cell.length_c   1.000
_cell.angle_alpha   90.00
_cell.angle_beta   90.00
_cell.angle_gamma   90.00
#
_symmetry.space_group_name_H-M   'P 1'
#
loop_
_entity.id
_entity.type
_entity.pdbx_description
1 polymer ?
#
loop_
_entity_poly.entity_id
_entity_poly.type
_entity_poly.pdbx_seq_one_letter_code
_entity_poly.pdbx_strand_id
1 'polypeptide(L)'
;QWREHQDWEEADLKYRALKMVLLSDDPNIRYIEKHFNVQRDEKVIDDVRSRVAVYEDSIFRYHKMVEIAAYKDSLARKLTNESNEIKRLIKK
;
A
#
# COMPACT_ATOMS: atom_id res chain seq x y z
N GLN A 1 14.40 21.08 -10.59
CA GLN A 1 13.16 20.30 -10.43
C GLN A 1 13.33 19.09 -9.52
N TRP A 2 14.32 18.19 -9.66
CA TRP A 2 14.54 17.10 -8.68
C TRP A 2 15.18 17.54 -7.35
N ARG A 3 16.08 18.54 -7.38
CA ARG A 3 16.74 19.05 -6.16
C ARG A 3 15.78 19.80 -5.23
N GLU A 4 14.89 20.63 -5.79
CA GLU A 4 13.92 21.41 -5.02
C GLU A 4 12.97 20.51 -4.21
N HIS A 5 12.58 19.34 -4.72
CA HIS A 5 11.74 18.40 -3.99
C HIS A 5 12.41 17.78 -2.76
N GLN A 6 13.74 17.56 -2.79
CA GLN A 6 14.46 17.02 -1.63
C GLN A 6 14.57 18.04 -0.49
N ASP A 7 14.73 19.32 -0.84
CA ASP A 7 14.85 20.40 0.15
C ASP A 7 13.56 20.57 0.96
N TRP A 8 12.38 20.40 0.32
CA TRP A 8 11.09 20.45 1.01
C TRP A 8 10.87 19.27 1.96
N GLU A 9 11.27 18.06 1.55
CA GLU A 9 11.16 16.85 2.37
C GLU A 9 12.10 16.91 3.59
N GLU A 10 13.33 17.37 3.39
CA GLU A 10 14.30 17.55 4.47
C GLU A 10 13.84 18.63 5.47
N ALA A 11 13.24 19.72 4.99
CA ALA A 11 12.69 20.77 5.84
C ALA A 11 11.51 20.28 6.69
N ASP A 12 10.58 19.50 6.11
CA ASP A 12 9.45 18.91 6.84
C ASP A 12 9.93 17.91 7.92
N LEU A 13 10.90 17.06 7.60
CA LEU A 13 11.50 16.12 8.56
C LEU A 13 12.19 16.84 9.72
N LYS A 14 12.98 17.89 9.44
CA LYS A 14 13.62 18.71 10.48
C LYS A 14 12.60 19.39 11.37
N TYR A 15 11.53 19.93 10.80
CA TYR A 15 10.45 20.54 11.56
C TYR A 15 9.72 19.52 12.46
N ARG A 16 9.43 18.31 11.96
CA ARG A 16 8.83 17.24 12.78
C ARG A 16 9.72 16.85 13.96
N ALA A 17 11.03 16.72 13.73
CA ALA A 17 11.98 16.41 14.80
C ALA A 17 12.02 17.52 15.87
N LEU A 18 12.05 18.78 15.45
CA LEU A 18 11.95 19.94 16.34
C LEU A 18 10.65 19.91 17.18
N LYS A 19 9.51 19.62 16.56
CA LYS A 19 8.20 19.54 17.24
C LYS A 19 8.09 18.39 18.23
N MET A 20 8.85 17.31 18.06
CA MET A 20 8.91 16.19 19.02
C MET A 20 9.80 16.50 20.23
N VAL A 21 10.80 17.36 20.09
CA VAL A 21 11.80 17.66 21.12
C VAL A 21 11.44 18.93 21.92
N LEU A 22 10.79 19.91 21.30
CA LEU A 22 10.41 21.17 21.92
C LEU A 22 8.96 21.14 22.43
N LEU A 23 8.69 21.92 23.49
CA LEU A 23 7.33 22.15 23.99
C LEU A 23 6.50 22.87 22.91
N SER A 24 5.21 22.53 22.80
CA SER A 24 4.31 23.10 21.77
C SER A 24 4.18 24.62 21.82
N ASP A 25 4.43 25.25 22.97
CA ASP A 25 4.40 26.71 23.15
C ASP A 25 5.77 27.39 22.94
N ASP A 26 6.77 26.66 22.43
CA ASP A 26 8.08 27.23 22.13
C ASP A 26 7.96 28.38 21.10
N PRO A 27 8.57 29.55 21.37
CA PRO A 27 8.46 30.71 20.50
C PRO A 27 9.04 30.47 19.10
N ASN A 28 10.00 29.56 18.93
CA ASN A 28 10.56 29.21 17.63
C ASN A 28 9.59 28.35 16.82
N ILE A 29 8.90 27.40 17.47
CA ILE A 29 7.84 26.61 16.80
C ILE A 29 6.71 27.52 16.34
N ARG A 30 6.25 28.44 17.21
CA ARG A 30 5.24 29.46 16.83
C ARG A 30 5.71 30.38 15.71
N TYR A 31 6.99 30.77 15.72
CA TYR A 31 7.56 31.59 14.65
C TYR A 31 7.53 30.86 13.30
N ILE A 32 7.93 29.58 13.29
CA ILE A 32 7.94 28.75 12.09
C ILE A 32 6.51 28.56 11.55
N GLU A 33 5.57 28.15 12.41
CA GLU A 33 4.17 27.92 12.01
C GLU A 33 3.46 29.19 11.54
N LYS A 34 3.87 30.37 12.02
CA LYS A 34 3.30 31.67 11.61
C LYS A 34 3.80 32.15 10.25
N HIS A 35 5.06 31.87 9.91
CA HIS A 35 5.71 32.44 8.72
C HIS A 35 5.90 31.44 7.57
N PHE A 36 5.82 30.14 7.86
CA PHE A 36 5.97 29.08 6.86
C PHE A 36 4.71 28.20 6.86
N ASN A 37 4.21 27.86 5.67
CA ASN A 37 3.10 26.92 5.53
C ASN A 37 3.60 25.49 5.77
N VAL A 38 3.83 25.16 7.05
CA VAL A 38 4.20 23.81 7.51
C VAL A 38 2.98 23.05 8.03
N GLN A 39 1.78 23.51 7.70
CA GLN A 39 0.56 22.84 8.12
C GLN A 39 0.39 21.52 7.38
N ARG A 40 0.35 20.45 8.17
CA ARG A 40 -0.06 19.12 7.75
C ARG A 40 -1.48 19.19 7.20
N ASP A 41 -1.64 19.07 5.89
CA ASP A 41 -2.96 18.92 5.29
C ASP A 41 -3.47 17.50 5.57
N GLU A 42 -4.26 17.36 6.63
CA GLU A 42 -4.81 16.07 7.04
C GLU A 42 -5.68 15.46 5.95
N LYS A 43 -6.36 16.29 5.16
CA LYS A 43 -7.22 15.84 4.05
C LYS A 43 -6.39 15.22 2.94
N VAL A 44 -5.25 15.81 2.59
CA VAL A 44 -4.32 15.23 1.61
C VAL A 44 -3.75 13.91 2.12
N ILE A 45 -3.40 13.83 3.41
CA ILE A 45 -2.88 12.59 3.98
C ILE A 45 -3.93 11.49 4.00
N ASP A 46 -5.17 11.81 4.36
CA ASP A 46 -6.25 10.84 4.39
C ASP A 46 -6.70 10.41 2.99
N ASP A 47 -6.64 11.30 1.99
CA ASP A 47 -6.82 10.92 0.58
C ASP A 47 -5.75 9.92 0.12
N VAL A 48 -4.47 10.22 0.41
CA VAL A 48 -3.36 9.33 0.07
C VAL A 48 -3.52 7.98 0.76
N ARG A 49 -3.83 7.95 2.07
CA ARG A 49 -4.08 6.71 2.82
C ARG A 49 -5.21 5.89 2.22
N SER A 50 -6.32 6.54 1.86
CA SER A 50 -7.48 5.87 1.27
C SER A 50 -7.12 5.24 -0.08
N ARG A 51 -6.35 5.96 -0.91
CA ARG A 51 -5.90 5.45 -2.21
C ARG A 51 -4.92 4.29 -2.08
N VAL A 52 -4.01 4.36 -1.12
CA VAL A 52 -3.08 3.25 -0.80
C VAL A 52 -3.86 2.02 -0.35
N ALA A 53 -4.82 2.15 0.56
CA ALA A 53 -5.63 1.04 1.03
C ALA A 53 -6.43 0.36 -0.10
N VAL A 54 -7.02 1.15 -1.01
CA VAL A 54 -7.71 0.63 -2.21
C VAL A 54 -6.76 -0.12 -3.13
N TYR A 55 -5.56 0.42 -3.36
CA TYR A 55 -4.55 -0.22 -4.19
C TYR A 55 -4.08 -1.54 -3.57
N GLU A 56 -3.76 -1.56 -2.27
CA GLU A 56 -3.34 -2.76 -1.54
C GLU A 56 -4.42 -3.85 -1.58
N ASP A 57 -5.69 -3.51 -1.37
CA ASP A 57 -6.82 -4.46 -1.49
C ASP A 57 -6.92 -5.03 -2.91
N SER A 58 -6.71 -4.20 -3.95
CA SER A 58 -6.73 -4.66 -5.34
C SER A 58 -5.62 -5.68 -5.63
N ILE A 59 -4.40 -5.43 -5.14
CA ILE A 59 -3.25 -6.32 -5.30
C ILE A 59 -3.48 -7.63 -4.55
N PHE A 60 -3.99 -7.56 -3.32
CA PHE A 60 -4.32 -8.73 -2.52
C PHE A 60 -5.37 -9.62 -3.22
N ARG A 61 -6.46 -9.01 -3.72
CA ARG A 61 -7.50 -9.73 -4.46
C ARG A 61 -6.96 -10.40 -5.72
N TYR A 62 -6.11 -9.71 -6.47
CA TYR A 62 -5.47 -10.28 -7.66
C TYR A 62 -4.67 -11.55 -7.33
N HIS A 63 -3.78 -11.48 -6.34
CA HIS A 63 -2.97 -12.64 -5.94
C HIS A 63 -3.83 -13.81 -5.46
N LYS A 64 -4.84 -13.53 -4.64
CA LYS A 64 -5.78 -14.54 -4.17
C LYS A 64 -6.53 -15.22 -5.33
N MET A 65 -6.94 -14.45 -6.34
CA MET A 65 -7.59 -15.03 -7.52
C MET A 65 -6.64 -15.93 -8.32
N VAL A 66 -5.38 -15.53 -8.48
CA VAL A 66 -4.36 -16.34 -9.17
C VAL A 66 -4.13 -17.66 -8.45
N GLU A 67 -3.99 -17.64 -7.12
CA GLU A 67 -3.83 -18.86 -6.30
C GLU A 67 -5.03 -19.81 -6.44
N ILE A 68 -6.25 -19.27 -6.35
CA ILE A 68 -7.47 -20.06 -6.49
C ILE A 68 -7.58 -20.66 -7.91
N ALA A 69 -7.21 -19.90 -8.95
CA ALA A 69 -7.21 -20.39 -10.32
C ALA A 69 -6.23 -21.56 -10.49
N ALA A 70 -4.99 -21.41 -10.01
CA ALA A 70 -3.98 -22.48 -10.06
C ALA A 70 -4.44 -23.75 -9.33
N TYR A 71 -5.07 -23.59 -8.16
CA TYR A 71 -5.64 -24.72 -7.41
C TYR A 71 -6.76 -25.41 -8.19
N LYS A 72 -7.71 -24.65 -8.75
CA LYS A 72 -8.83 -25.18 -9.54
C LYS A 72 -8.34 -25.93 -10.77
N ASP A 73 -7.35 -25.40 -11.48
CA ASP A 73 -6.77 -26.03 -12.66
C ASP A 73 -6.08 -27.35 -12.31
N SER A 74 -5.35 -27.40 -11.19
CA SER A 74 -4.73 -28.62 -10.69
C SER A 74 -5.77 -29.71 -10.39
N LEU A 75 -6.84 -29.33 -9.70
CA LEU A 75 -7.93 -30.24 -9.38
C LEU A 75 -8.65 -30.76 -10.64
N ALA A 76 -8.94 -29.87 -11.59
CA ALA A 76 -9.57 -30.25 -12.85
C ALA A 76 -8.72 -31.23 -13.67
N ARG A 77 -7.39 -31.03 -13.71
CA ARG A 77 -6.45 -31.98 -14.33
C ARG A 77 -6.50 -33.34 -13.65
N LYS A 78 -6.48 -33.38 -12.32
CA LYS A 78 -6.54 -34.63 -11.55
C LYS A 78 -7.83 -35.41 -11.84
N LEU A 79 -8.98 -34.75 -11.78
CA LEU A 79 -10.29 -35.35 -12.09
C LEU A 79 -10.37 -35.85 -13.53
N THR A 80 -9.81 -35.11 -14.48
CA THR A 80 -9.76 -35.51 -15.89
C THR A 80 -8.94 -36.78 -16.07
N ASN A 81 -7.79 -36.87 -15.42
CA ASN A 81 -6.92 -38.04 -15.47
C ASN A 81 -7.62 -39.27 -14.86
N GLU A 82 -8.23 -39.12 -13.69
CA GLU A 82 -9.00 -40.19 -13.04
C GLU A 82 -10.18 -40.66 -13.91
N SER A 83 -10.93 -39.74 -14.52
CA SER A 83 -12.02 -40.08 -15.44
C SER A 83 -11.54 -40.83 -16.68
N ASN A 84 -10.42 -40.40 -17.26
CA ASN A 84 -9.84 -41.07 -18.42
C ASN A 84 -9.36 -42.49 -18.10
N GLU A 85 -8.81 -42.69 -16.89
CA GLU A 85 -8.38 -44.01 -16.44
C GLU A 85 -9.58 -44.95 -16.24
N ILE A 86 -10.66 -44.49 -15.60
CA ILE A 86 -11.90 -45.27 -15.48
C ILE A 86 -12.44 -45.66 -16.86
N LYS A 87 -12.48 -44.70 -17.81
CA LYS A 87 -12.92 -44.98 -19.19
C LYS A 87 -12.06 -46.04 -19.87
N ARG A 88 -10.75 -46.06 -19.63
CA ARG A 88 -9.84 -47.08 -20.18
C ARG A 88 -10.13 -48.45 -19.57
N LEU A 89 -10.37 -48.53 -18.27
CA LEU A 89 -10.69 -49.78 -17.58
C LEU A 89 -12.02 -50.37 -18.03
N ILE A 90 -13.03 -49.54 -18.31
CA ILE A 90 -14.35 -50.00 -18.79
C ILE A 90 -14.32 -50.43 -20.27
N LYS A 91 -13.48 -49.78 -21.09
CA LYS A 91 -13.33 -50.13 -22.51
C LYS A 91 -12.47 -51.37 -22.76
N LYS A 92 -11.82 -51.89 -21.72
CA LYS A 92 -11.03 -53.11 -21.77
C LYS A 92 -11.91 -54.32 -21.48
#